data_AF-A0AAD7Z7T7-F1
#
_entry.id   AF-A0AAD7Z7T7-F1
#
_cell.length_a   1.000
_cell.length_b   1.000
_cell.length_c   1.000
_cell.angle_alpha   90.00
_cell.angle_beta   90.00
_cell.angle_gamma   90.00
#
_symmetry.space_group_name_H-M   'P 1'
#
loop_
_entity.id
_entity.type
_entity.pdbx_description
1 polymer ?
#
loop_
_entity_poly.entity_id
_entity_poly.type
_entity_poly.pdbx_seq_one_letter_code
_entity_poly.pdbx_strand_id
1 'polypeptide(L)'
;MTYKRKKYHYGDTHLQKRWRTKRRKKDLDEIDEDLKDENAKKLLNQDIDLDKPGNAQFYCLHCARYFISDQALKEHFRTKVHKRRLKALELEPYTIEESERAAGKGSYQVAKKRKIETQTSHEGTNAMEDDAGNSE
;
A
#
# COMPACT_ATOMS: atom_id res chain seq x y z
N MET A 1 -36.42 31.70 19.95
CA MET A 1 -35.16 32.06 19.25
C MET A 1 -34.36 30.81 18.94
N THR A 2 -34.12 30.49 17.67
CA THR A 2 -33.13 29.47 17.29
C THR A 2 -31.73 30.04 17.53
N TYR A 3 -30.99 29.47 18.47
CA TYR A 3 -29.65 29.95 18.82
C TYR A 3 -28.70 29.80 17.62
N LYS A 4 -28.13 30.93 17.17
CA LYS A 4 -27.12 31.00 16.12
C LYS A 4 -25.85 30.27 16.58
N ARG A 5 -25.45 29.18 15.92
CA ARG A 5 -24.25 28.38 16.29
C ARG A 5 -23.00 29.26 16.22
N LYS A 6 -22.24 29.38 17.31
CA LYS A 6 -21.06 30.27 17.41
C LYS A 6 -19.92 29.98 16.40
N LYS A 7 -19.87 28.79 15.79
CA LYS A 7 -18.83 28.38 14.83
C LYS A 7 -19.48 27.86 13.54
N TYR A 8 -19.58 28.73 12.53
CA TYR A 8 -20.10 28.36 11.21
C TYR A 8 -19.01 27.83 10.27
N HIS A 9 -17.78 28.31 10.43
CA HIS A 9 -16.70 28.00 9.49
C HIS A 9 -15.85 26.85 10.01
N TYR A 10 -16.00 25.69 9.38
CA TYR A 10 -15.08 24.58 9.47
C TYR A 10 -13.94 24.84 8.46
N GLY A 11 -12.97 25.68 8.84
CA GLY A 11 -11.89 26.07 7.94
C GLY A 11 -11.02 24.89 7.45
N ASP A 12 -10.17 25.14 6.47
CA ASP A 12 -9.40 24.11 5.74
C ASP A 12 -8.16 23.56 6.49
N THR A 13 -8.06 23.87 7.79
CA THR A 13 -6.93 23.44 8.63
C THR A 13 -6.75 21.92 8.64
N HIS A 14 -7.82 21.15 8.45
CA HIS A 14 -7.76 19.69 8.38
C HIS A 14 -7.13 19.17 7.08
N LEU A 15 -7.42 19.80 5.92
CA LEU A 15 -6.77 19.48 4.64
C LEU A 15 -5.29 19.85 4.70
N GLN A 16 -4.97 21.05 5.17
CA GLN A 16 -3.58 21.50 5.31
C GLN A 16 -2.78 20.56 6.21
N LYS A 17 -3.35 20.11 7.34
CA LYS A 17 -2.72 19.14 8.24
C LYS A 17 -2.46 17.79 7.57
N ARG A 18 -3.31 17.36 6.64
CA ARG A 18 -3.17 16.09 5.91
C ARG A 18 -2.06 16.15 4.86
N TRP A 19 -1.88 17.30 4.21
CA TRP A 19 -0.87 17.47 3.14
C TRP A 19 0.53 17.84 3.65
N ARG A 20 0.71 18.02 4.97
CA ARG A 20 2.05 18.29 5.52
C ARG A 20 2.98 17.08 5.35
N THR A 21 4.25 17.37 5.09
CA THR A 21 5.33 16.39 4.93
C THR A 21 5.44 15.43 6.11
N LYS A 22 5.28 15.90 7.36
CA LYS A 22 5.34 15.06 8.57
C LYS A 22 4.30 13.93 8.65
N ARG A 23 3.26 13.94 7.80
CA ARG A 23 2.19 12.92 7.75
C ARG A 23 2.08 12.31 6.35
N ARG A 24 3.11 12.48 5.52
CA ARG A 24 3.16 11.95 4.17
C ARG A 24 3.21 10.42 4.23
N LYS A 25 2.47 9.79 3.33
CA LYS A 25 2.50 8.33 3.12
C LYS A 25 3.39 8.03 1.93
N LYS A 26 3.86 6.78 1.86
CA LYS A 26 4.57 6.25 0.70
C LYS A 26 3.79 6.49 -0.59
N ASP A 27 4.52 6.88 -1.62
CA ASP A 27 4.00 7.15 -2.95
C ASP A 27 3.88 5.86 -3.79
N LEU A 28 3.27 5.95 -4.97
CA LEU A 28 2.92 4.76 -5.77
C LEU A 28 4.15 4.11 -6.42
N ASP A 29 5.10 4.93 -6.85
CA ASP A 29 6.42 4.54 -7.35
C ASP A 29 7.25 3.83 -6.28
N GLU A 30 7.32 4.38 -5.06
CA GLU A 30 7.99 3.72 -3.93
C GLU A 30 7.37 2.35 -3.61
N ILE A 31 6.04 2.23 -3.71
CA ILE A 31 5.33 0.97 -3.47
C ILE A 31 5.58 -0.03 -4.61
N ASP A 32 5.74 0.42 -5.86
CA ASP A 32 6.09 -0.46 -6.98
C ASP A 32 7.51 -1.05 -6.81
N GLU A 33 8.43 -0.28 -6.23
CA GLU A 33 9.75 -0.80 -5.85
C GLU A 33 9.69 -1.82 -4.71
N ASP A 34 8.82 -1.58 -3.71
CA ASP A 34 8.57 -2.52 -2.61
C ASP A 34 7.91 -3.83 -3.10
N LEU A 35 7.17 -3.79 -4.23
CA LEU A 35 6.51 -4.96 -4.81
C LEU A 35 7.46 -5.93 -5.51
N LYS A 36 8.71 -5.53 -5.78
CA LYS A 36 9.72 -6.43 -6.33
C LYS A 36 10.01 -7.56 -5.35
N ASP A 37 10.18 -8.78 -5.86
CA ASP A 37 10.24 -10.01 -5.05
C ASP A 37 11.24 -9.96 -3.88
N GLU A 38 12.41 -9.35 -4.10
CA GLU A 38 13.45 -9.22 -3.08
C GLU A 38 13.00 -8.36 -1.90
N ASN A 39 12.33 -7.23 -2.18
CA ASN A 39 11.85 -6.30 -1.18
C ASN A 39 10.57 -6.82 -0.52
N ALA A 40 9.68 -7.42 -1.32
CA ALA A 40 8.44 -8.01 -0.85
C ALA A 40 8.71 -9.08 0.22
N LYS A 41 9.66 -9.99 -0.01
CA LYS A 41 10.04 -11.04 0.96
C LYS A 41 10.58 -10.45 2.26
N LYS A 42 11.46 -9.44 2.19
CA LYS A 42 12.02 -8.75 3.36
C LYS A 42 10.93 -8.02 4.17
N LEU A 43 9.99 -7.40 3.47
CA LEU A 43 8.92 -6.62 4.10
C LEU A 43 7.79 -7.48 4.67
N LEU A 44 7.58 -8.68 4.13
CA LEU A 44 6.62 -9.65 4.70
C LEU A 44 7.21 -10.37 5.90
N ASN A 45 8.50 -10.73 5.84
CA ASN A 45 9.21 -11.43 6.91
C ASN A 45 10.04 -10.44 7.75
N GLN A 46 9.38 -9.41 8.30
CA GLN A 46 10.05 -8.44 9.18
C GLN A 46 10.31 -9.03 10.56
N ASP A 47 11.44 -8.64 11.15
CA ASP A 47 11.71 -8.92 12.56
C ASP A 47 10.68 -8.25 13.47
N ILE A 48 10.49 -8.83 14.66
CA ILE A 48 9.52 -8.36 15.66
C ILE A 48 9.94 -6.98 16.16
N ASP A 49 9.14 -5.96 15.85
CA ASP A 49 9.38 -4.57 16.22
C ASP A 49 8.24 -4.04 17.12
N LEU A 50 8.55 -3.79 18.40
CA LEU A 50 7.59 -3.42 19.43
C LEU A 50 7.01 -2.00 19.27
N ASP A 51 7.66 -1.13 18.50
CA ASP A 51 7.20 0.24 18.28
C ASP A 51 6.09 0.32 17.21
N LYS A 52 5.92 -0.76 16.43
CA LYS A 52 4.92 -0.86 15.36
C LYS A 52 3.71 -1.68 15.81
N PRO A 53 2.50 -1.36 15.31
CA PRO A 53 1.31 -2.12 15.66
C PRO A 53 1.44 -3.56 15.13
N GLY A 54 0.96 -4.52 15.92
CA GLY A 54 1.06 -5.94 15.59
C GLY A 54 2.50 -6.45 15.49
N ASN A 55 3.43 -5.80 16.19
CA ASN A 55 4.86 -6.11 16.20
C ASN A 55 5.49 -6.22 14.80
N ALA A 56 5.01 -5.39 13.86
CA ALA A 56 5.38 -5.39 12.44
C ALA A 56 5.02 -6.65 11.63
N GLN A 57 4.39 -7.66 12.24
CA GLN A 57 4.11 -8.94 11.59
C GLN A 57 2.94 -8.86 10.59
N PHE A 58 1.91 -8.06 10.87
CA PHE A 58 0.74 -7.94 10.01
C PHE A 58 0.84 -6.72 9.09
N TYR A 59 1.57 -6.87 7.98
CA TYR A 59 1.86 -5.77 7.05
C TYR A 59 1.22 -5.98 5.67
N CYS A 60 0.62 -4.92 5.11
CA CYS A 60 0.11 -4.91 3.73
C CYS A 60 1.07 -4.12 2.83
N LEU A 61 1.67 -4.78 1.82
CA LEU A 61 2.63 -4.15 0.89
C LEU A 61 1.96 -3.04 0.09
N HIS A 62 0.81 -3.32 -0.53
CA HIS A 62 0.15 -2.39 -1.45
C HIS A 62 -0.27 -1.06 -0.77
N CYS A 63 -0.63 -1.11 0.51
CA CYS A 63 -1.09 0.06 1.26
C CYS A 63 -0.01 0.67 2.15
N ALA A 64 1.15 0.02 2.28
CA ALA A 64 2.22 0.37 3.21
C ALA A 64 1.70 0.66 4.63
N ARG A 65 0.95 -0.30 5.19
CA ARG A 65 0.28 -0.14 6.49
C ARG A 65 0.39 -1.40 7.33
N TYR A 66 0.71 -1.19 8.60
CA TYR A 66 0.71 -2.20 9.65
C TYR A 66 -0.66 -2.32 10.34
N PHE A 67 -1.00 -3.54 10.73
CA PHE A 67 -2.23 -3.93 11.40
C PHE A 67 -1.91 -4.63 12.73
N ILE A 68 -2.92 -4.72 13.60
CA ILE A 68 -2.75 -5.28 14.95
C ILE A 68 -2.88 -6.81 14.94
N SER A 69 -3.74 -7.35 14.07
CA SER A 69 -4.04 -8.79 13.97
C SER A 69 -4.24 -9.22 12.51
N ASP A 70 -4.15 -10.53 12.26
CA ASP A 70 -4.41 -11.12 10.94
C ASP A 70 -5.86 -10.91 10.47
N GLN A 71 -6.83 -10.99 11.39
CA GLN A 71 -8.24 -10.71 11.07
C GLN A 71 -8.42 -9.29 10.50
N ALA A 72 -7.77 -8.29 11.10
CA ALA A 72 -7.84 -6.91 10.63
C ALA A 72 -7.20 -6.73 9.24
N LEU A 73 -6.14 -7.50 8.94
CA LEU A 73 -5.49 -7.53 7.64
C LEU A 73 -6.37 -8.20 6.57
N LYS A 74 -7.01 -9.33 6.89
CA LYS A 74 -8.00 -10.01 6.04
C LYS A 74 -9.21 -9.11 5.74
N GLU A 75 -9.73 -8.41 6.74
CA GLU A 75 -10.81 -7.43 6.56
C GLU A 75 -10.37 -6.25 5.67
N HIS A 76 -9.13 -5.77 5.84
CA HIS A 76 -8.58 -4.69 5.03
C HIS A 76 -8.60 -5.02 3.54
N PHE A 77 -8.24 -6.25 3.13
CA PHE A 77 -8.27 -6.67 1.73
C PHE A 77 -9.66 -6.57 1.09
N ARG A 78 -10.72 -6.77 1.86
CA ARG A 78 -12.10 -6.68 1.37
C ARG A 78 -12.55 -5.23 1.14
N THR A 79 -11.91 -4.25 1.79
CA THR A 79 -12.31 -2.84 1.74
C THR A 79 -12.09 -2.20 0.37
N LYS A 80 -12.92 -1.21 0.04
CA LYS A 80 -12.80 -0.43 -1.20
C LYS A 80 -11.49 0.35 -1.31
N VAL A 81 -10.90 0.74 -0.18
CA VAL A 81 -9.64 1.48 -0.14
C VAL A 81 -8.51 0.63 -0.70
N HIS A 82 -8.44 -0.63 -0.27
CA HIS A 82 -7.46 -1.58 -0.77
C HIS A 82 -7.67 -1.88 -2.27
N LYS A 83 -8.90 -2.18 -2.67
CA LYS A 83 -9.25 -2.43 -4.08
C LYS A 83 -8.93 -1.24 -5.00
N ARG A 84 -9.11 -0.01 -4.51
CA ARG A 84 -8.71 1.20 -5.25
C ARG A 84 -7.19 1.31 -5.40
N ARG A 85 -6.43 0.89 -4.39
CA ARG A 85 -4.97 0.90 -4.42
C ARG A 85 -4.41 -0.12 -5.42
N LEU A 86 -4.96 -1.33 -5.46
CA LEU A 86 -4.59 -2.34 -6.47
C LEU A 86 -4.80 -1.79 -7.89
N LYS A 87 -5.96 -1.21 -8.16
CA LYS A 87 -6.25 -0.56 -9.45
C LYS A 87 -5.31 0.59 -9.80
N ALA A 88 -4.77 1.30 -8.80
CA ALA A 88 -3.80 2.37 -9.04
C ALA A 88 -2.42 1.82 -9.40
N LEU A 89 -2.04 0.68 -8.80
CA LEU A 89 -0.76 0.01 -9.05
C LEU A 89 -0.78 -0.82 -10.35
N GLU A 90 -1.95 -1.19 -10.87
CA GLU A 90 -2.09 -1.87 -12.17
C GLU A 90 -1.44 -1.08 -13.32
N LEU A 91 -1.36 0.25 -13.19
CA LEU A 91 -0.68 1.12 -14.13
C LEU A 91 0.77 1.31 -13.70
N GLU A 92 1.68 1.28 -14.67
CA GLU A 92 3.08 1.65 -14.40
C GLU A 92 3.16 3.05 -13.75
N PRO A 93 3.97 3.22 -12.70
CA PRO A 93 4.09 4.48 -12.01
C PRO A 93 4.70 5.55 -12.92
N TYR A 94 4.26 6.79 -12.73
CA TYR A 94 4.79 7.94 -13.44
C TYR A 94 6.26 8.17 -13.05
N THR A 95 7.12 8.39 -14.04
CA THR A 95 8.56 8.61 -13.83
C THR A 95 8.99 9.99 -14.32
N ILE A 96 10.15 10.44 -13.84
CA ILE A 96 10.75 11.70 -14.29
C ILE A 96 11.02 11.65 -15.80
N GLU A 97 11.45 10.52 -16.34
CA GLU A 97 11.68 10.35 -17.78
C GLU A 97 10.40 10.58 -18.59
N GLU A 98 9.25 10.15 -18.09
CA GLU A 98 7.95 10.40 -18.74
C GLU A 98 7.65 11.91 -18.81
N SER A 99 8.01 12.65 -17.75
CA SER A 99 7.88 14.10 -17.71
C SER A 99 8.78 14.80 -18.73
N GLU A 100 10.00 14.31 -18.90
CA GLU A 100 10.96 14.87 -19.86
C GLU A 100 10.56 14.57 -21.30
N ARG A 101 10.06 13.36 -21.58
CA ARG A 101 9.50 12.99 -22.88
C ARG A 101 8.31 13.87 -23.25
N ALA A 102 7.41 14.14 -22.30
CA ALA A 102 6.29 15.06 -22.50
C ALA A 102 6.76 16.50 -22.80
N ALA A 103 7.89 16.92 -22.23
CA ALA A 103 8.54 18.20 -22.53
C ALA A 103 9.32 18.21 -23.87
N GLY A 104 9.25 17.14 -24.66
CA GLY A 104 9.93 17.02 -25.97
C GLY A 104 11.33 16.41 -25.91
N LYS A 105 11.79 15.95 -24.75
CA LYS A 105 13.07 15.25 -24.58
C LYS A 105 12.86 13.72 -24.65
N GLY A 106 12.59 13.19 -25.85
CA GLY A 106 12.52 11.74 -26.09
C GLY A 106 11.31 11.29 -26.92
N SER A 107 11.10 9.98 -26.98
CA SER A 107 10.01 9.36 -27.75
C SER A 107 8.80 9.00 -26.86
N TYR A 108 7.61 9.09 -27.45
CA TYR A 108 6.36 8.70 -26.78
C TYR A 108 6.31 7.19 -26.54
N GLN A 109 5.93 6.79 -25.32
CA GLN A 109 5.71 5.39 -24.95
C GLN A 109 4.36 5.28 -24.25
N VAL A 110 3.62 4.21 -24.56
CA VAL A 110 2.32 3.93 -23.93
C VAL A 110 2.53 3.21 -22.61
N ALA A 111 1.84 3.65 -21.56
CA ALA A 111 1.88 3.01 -20.25
C ALA A 111 1.36 1.57 -20.31
N LYS A 112 2.12 0.64 -19.72
CA LYS A 112 1.71 -0.77 -19.67
C LYS A 112 0.78 -1.02 -18.48
N LYS A 113 -0.14 -1.96 -18.66
CA LYS A 113 -1.03 -2.45 -17.60
C LYS A 113 -0.56 -3.81 -17.11
N ARG A 114 -0.42 -3.97 -15.80
CA ARG A 114 -0.08 -5.22 -15.12
C ARG A 114 -1.28 -5.71 -14.33
N LYS A 115 -1.43 -7.03 -14.18
CA LYS A 115 -2.41 -7.61 -13.25
C LYS A 115 -1.72 -7.77 -11.90
N ILE A 116 -2.28 -7.18 -10.85
CA ILE A 116 -1.74 -7.27 -9.51
C ILE A 116 -2.72 -8.06 -8.66
N GLU A 117 -2.24 -9.17 -8.11
CA GLU A 117 -3.00 -10.01 -7.18
C GLU A 117 -2.67 -9.61 -5.75
N THR A 118 -3.64 -9.86 -4.85
CA THR A 118 -3.47 -9.61 -3.43
C THR A 118 -2.62 -10.69 -2.78
N GLN A 119 -1.89 -10.31 -1.73
CA GLN A 119 -1.17 -11.23 -0.86
C GLN A 119 -2.09 -12.32 -0.29
N THR A 120 -1.63 -13.57 -0.32
CA THR A 120 -2.22 -14.67 0.43
C THR A 120 -1.80 -14.55 1.90
N SER A 121 -2.75 -14.67 2.83
CA SER A 121 -2.45 -14.63 4.26
C SER A 121 -1.57 -15.82 4.68
N HIS A 122 -0.70 -15.61 5.67
CA HIS A 122 0.34 -16.53 6.19
C HIS A 122 -0.11 -17.99 6.42
N GLU A 123 -1.39 -18.25 6.63
CA GLU A 123 -1.95 -19.62 6.71
C GLU A 123 -1.76 -20.44 5.41
N GLY A 124 -1.55 -19.80 4.25
CA GLY A 124 -1.33 -20.49 2.98
C GLY A 124 0.11 -20.95 2.73
N THR A 125 1.09 -20.42 3.46
CA THR A 125 2.51 -20.81 3.27
C THR A 125 2.86 -22.07 4.06
N ASN A 126 2.28 -22.24 5.25
CA ASN A 126 2.52 -23.44 6.06
C ASN A 126 1.86 -24.69 5.46
N ALA A 127 0.73 -24.54 4.76
CA ALA A 127 0.04 -25.66 4.11
C ALA A 127 0.75 -26.21 2.86
N MET A 128 1.70 -25.48 2.26
CA MET A 128 2.45 -25.94 1.07
C MET A 128 3.75 -26.66 1.41
N GLU A 129 4.28 -26.53 2.63
CA GLU A 129 5.48 -27.24 3.07
C GLU A 129 5.17 -28.67 3.56
N ASP A 130 3.93 -28.93 4.00
CA ASP A 130 3.52 -30.25 4.53
C ASP A 130 3.28 -31.33 3.45
N ASP A 131 3.05 -30.96 2.18
CA ASP A 131 2.78 -31.92 1.08
C ASP A 131 4.06 -32.40 0.35
N ALA A 132 5.21 -31.75 0.56
CA ALA A 132 6.48 -32.13 -0.09
C ALA A 132 7.24 -33.25 0.67
N GLY A 133 6.76 -33.65 1.85
CA GLY A 133 7.47 -34.54 2.78
C GLY A 133 6.99 -35.99 2.83
N ASN A 134 6.00 -36.41 2.04
CA ASN A 134 5.46 -37.78 2.09
C ASN A 134 5.57 -38.48 0.72
N SER A 135 6.79 -38.67 0.25
CA SER A 135 7.11 -39.61 -0.82
C SER A 135 8.45 -40.28 -0.54
N GLU A 136 8.47 -41.18 0.44
CA GLU A 136 9.42 -42.28 0.57
C GLU A 136 8.67 -43.59 0.82
#